data_AF-E6QUL4-F1
#
_entry.id   AF-E6QUL4-F1
#
_cell.length_a   1.000
_cell.length_b   1.000
_cell.length_c   1.000
_cell.angle_alpha   90.00
_cell.angle_beta   90.00
_cell.angle_gamma   90.00
#
_symmetry.space_group_name_H-M   'P 1'
#
loop_
_entity.id
_entity.type
_entity.pdbx_description
1 polymer ?
#
loop_
_entity_poly.entity_id
_entity_poly.type
_entity_poly.pdbx_seq_one_letter_code
_entity_poly.pdbx_strand_id
1 'polypeptide(L)'
;MNMLPVNEKMLGKFGPYTLVTGILLVILGTIGIIFPIIMSWVTTVFVGWLLFIGGIFWGVHTYNYSPKNVVDWLKPALLLITGSLVLFYPAPGVAVVGLLLAFYLLLDALGSFALAQSIHPARGWGWMVFNGVISALLAILFLIGWPTTSLWLVGLYVGISLVFDGWALITIGWLSR
;
A
#
# COMPACT_ATOMS: atom_id res chain seq x y z
N MET A 1 16.30 25.47 16.42
CA MET A 1 15.73 24.37 15.60
C MET A 1 16.57 24.33 14.34
N ASN A 2 17.64 23.53 14.30
CA ASN A 2 18.36 23.32 13.06
C ASN A 2 17.54 22.34 12.24
N MET A 3 16.82 22.87 11.24
CA MET A 3 16.28 22.06 10.17
C MET A 3 17.46 21.26 9.62
N LEU A 4 17.32 19.92 9.56
CA LEU A 4 18.28 19.09 8.83
C LEU A 4 18.49 19.77 7.47
N PRO A 5 19.73 20.08 7.06
CA PRO A 5 19.96 20.78 5.81
C PRO A 5 19.40 19.89 4.71
N VAL A 6 18.25 20.30 4.16
CA VAL A 6 17.65 19.61 3.03
C VAL A 6 18.69 19.71 1.92
N ASN A 7 19.25 18.57 1.54
CA ASN A 7 20.38 18.53 0.62
C ASN A 7 19.94 19.12 -0.72
N GLU A 8 20.36 20.36 -1.01
CA GLU A 8 19.97 21.13 -2.19
C GLU A 8 20.25 20.39 -3.49
N LYS A 9 21.29 19.54 -3.52
CA LYS A 9 21.59 18.66 -4.66
C LYS A 9 20.52 17.59 -4.92
N MET A 10 19.81 17.15 -3.87
CA MET A 10 18.71 16.19 -3.99
C MET A 10 17.42 16.89 -4.44
N LEU A 11 17.16 18.13 -3.98
CA LEU A 11 16.02 18.94 -4.42
C LEU A 11 16.11 19.32 -5.90
N GLY A 12 17.31 19.63 -6.41
CA GLY A 12 17.52 19.96 -7.83
C GLY A 12 17.17 18.83 -8.81
N LYS A 13 16.95 17.59 -8.32
CA LYS A 13 16.49 16.46 -9.14
C LYS A 13 14.97 16.46 -9.34
N PHE A 14 14.22 17.17 -8.49
CA PHE A 14 12.77 17.26 -8.55
C PHE A 14 12.36 18.45 -9.43
N GLY A 15 11.96 18.15 -10.67
CA GLY A 15 11.46 19.15 -11.63
C GLY A 15 9.96 19.49 -11.44
N PRO A 16 9.39 20.34 -12.32
CA PRO A 16 7.99 20.77 -12.26
C PRO A 16 6.98 19.61 -12.37
N TYR A 17 7.39 18.49 -12.94
CA TYR A 17 6.60 17.25 -12.99
C TYR A 17 6.26 16.71 -11.59
N THR A 18 7.09 16.97 -10.59
CA THR A 18 6.85 16.55 -9.19
C THR A 18 5.58 17.18 -8.64
N LEU A 19 5.37 18.46 -8.93
CA LEU A 19 4.21 19.23 -8.48
C LEU A 19 2.93 18.77 -9.20
N VAL A 20 3.00 18.51 -10.51
CA VAL A 20 1.88 17.96 -11.28
C VAL A 20 1.47 16.58 -10.76
N THR A 21 2.45 15.69 -10.52
CA THR A 21 2.20 14.37 -9.94
C THR A 21 1.56 14.48 -8.56
N GLY A 22 2.06 15.37 -7.70
CA GLY A 22 1.48 15.60 -6.37
C GLY A 22 0.01 16.03 -6.43
N ILE A 23 -0.33 16.98 -7.32
CA ILE A 23 -1.72 17.41 -7.55
C ILE A 23 -2.60 16.25 -8.03
N LEU A 24 -2.12 15.46 -9.00
CA LEU A 24 -2.86 14.30 -9.51
C LEU A 24 -3.13 13.26 -8.42
N LEU A 25 -2.15 12.98 -7.56
CA LEU A 25 -2.29 12.06 -6.43
C LEU A 25 -3.31 12.58 -5.40
N VAL A 26 -3.31 13.88 -5.08
CA VAL A 26 -4.32 14.47 -4.19
C VAL A 26 -5.72 14.31 -4.78
N ILE A 27 -5.90 14.56 -6.08
CA ILE A 27 -7.20 14.40 -6.74
C ILE A 27 -7.66 12.93 -6.68
N LEU A 28 -6.79 12.00 -7.10
CA LEU A 28 -7.09 10.56 -7.07
C LEU A 28 -7.39 10.07 -5.65
N GLY A 29 -6.59 10.49 -4.67
CA GLY A 29 -6.79 10.14 -3.28
C GLY A 29 -8.10 10.70 -2.72
N THR A 30 -8.45 11.95 -3.05
CA THR A 30 -9.72 12.57 -2.64
C THR A 30 -10.92 11.82 -3.23
N ILE A 31 -10.85 11.43 -4.51
CA ILE A 31 -11.87 10.59 -5.14
C ILE A 31 -11.98 9.24 -4.40
N GLY A 32 -10.85 8.64 -4.05
CA GLY A 32 -10.79 7.40 -3.28
C GLY A 32 -11.43 7.52 -1.89
N ILE A 33 -11.28 8.66 -1.22
CA ILE A 33 -11.90 8.93 0.09
C ILE A 33 -13.41 9.14 -0.03
N ILE A 34 -13.88 9.83 -1.09
CA ILE A 34 -15.31 10.05 -1.33
C ILE A 34 -16.01 8.74 -1.70
N PHE A 35 -15.35 7.88 -2.48
CA PHE A 35 -15.90 6.60 -2.95
C PHE A 35 -15.05 5.40 -2.49
N PRO A 36 -14.98 5.13 -1.16
CA PRO A 36 -14.06 4.13 -0.61
C PRO A 36 -14.41 2.70 -1.02
N ILE A 37 -15.70 2.41 -1.26
CA ILE A 37 -16.13 1.10 -1.74
C ILE A 37 -15.62 0.85 -3.16
N ILE A 38 -15.79 1.84 -4.05
CA ILE A 38 -15.30 1.74 -5.44
C ILE A 38 -13.79 1.58 -5.44
N MET A 39 -13.08 2.37 -4.62
CA MET A 39 -11.62 2.29 -4.51
C MET A 39 -11.16 0.90 -4.04
N SER A 40 -11.83 0.32 -3.03
CA SER A 40 -11.54 -1.04 -2.53
C SER A 40 -11.69 -2.10 -3.63
N TRP A 41 -12.74 -1.97 -4.45
CA TRP A 41 -12.97 -2.87 -5.57
C TRP A 41 -11.90 -2.72 -6.65
N VAL A 42 -11.56 -1.49 -7.04
CA VAL A 42 -10.51 -1.23 -8.03
C VAL A 42 -9.18 -1.81 -7.57
N THR A 43 -8.77 -1.56 -6.32
CA THR A 43 -7.54 -2.13 -5.76
C THR A 43 -7.55 -3.66 -5.79
N THR A 44 -8.68 -4.27 -5.43
CA THR A 44 -8.80 -5.74 -5.41
C THR A 44 -8.73 -6.35 -6.81
N VAL A 45 -9.45 -5.76 -7.77
CA VAL A 45 -9.43 -6.20 -9.17
C VAL A 45 -8.03 -6.02 -9.77
N PHE A 46 -7.37 -4.91 -9.45
CA PHE A 46 -5.99 -4.68 -9.86
C PHE A 46 -5.03 -5.77 -9.34
N VAL A 47 -5.12 -6.11 -8.04
CA VAL A 47 -4.36 -7.23 -7.45
C VAL A 47 -4.68 -8.55 -8.14
N GLY A 48 -5.96 -8.84 -8.41
CA GLY A 48 -6.38 -10.03 -9.14
C GLY A 48 -5.74 -10.16 -10.52
N TRP A 49 -5.67 -9.05 -11.27
CA TRP A 49 -4.99 -9.00 -12.56
C TRP A 49 -3.49 -9.24 -12.45
N LEU A 50 -2.82 -8.66 -11.46
CA LEU A 50 -1.39 -8.90 -11.23
C LEU A 50 -1.11 -10.38 -10.96
N LEU A 51 -1.92 -11.02 -10.13
CA LEU A 51 -1.79 -12.46 -9.84
C LEU A 51 -2.04 -13.31 -11.08
N PHE A 52 -3.09 -13.00 -11.85
CA PHE A 52 -3.43 -13.71 -13.07
C PHE A 52 -2.32 -13.61 -14.12
N ILE A 53 -1.88 -12.38 -14.43
CA ILE A 53 -0.80 -12.14 -15.41
C ILE A 53 0.52 -12.76 -14.92
N GLY A 54 0.84 -12.62 -13.63
CA GLY A 54 2.00 -13.27 -13.02
C GLY A 54 1.96 -14.79 -13.14
N GLY A 55 0.77 -15.39 -12.99
CA GLY A 55 0.53 -16.81 -13.22
C GLY A 55 0.77 -17.23 -14.67
N ILE A 56 0.40 -16.40 -15.65
CA ILE A 56 0.71 -16.65 -17.07
C ILE A 56 2.22 -16.64 -17.30
N PHE A 57 2.92 -15.58 -16.87
CA PHE A 57 4.37 -15.50 -17.04
C PHE A 57 5.10 -16.67 -16.39
N TRP A 58 4.70 -17.04 -15.17
CA TRP A 58 5.27 -18.18 -14.49
C TRP A 58 4.91 -19.51 -15.18
N GLY A 59 3.71 -19.62 -15.75
CA GLY A 59 3.30 -20.79 -16.54
C GLY A 59 4.16 -20.96 -17.79
N VAL A 60 4.44 -19.86 -18.51
CA VAL A 60 5.37 -19.86 -19.65
C VAL A 60 6.78 -20.25 -19.21
N HIS A 61 7.25 -19.75 -18.06
CA HIS A 61 8.54 -20.13 -17.51
C HIS A 61 8.60 -21.63 -17.19
N THR A 62 7.63 -22.18 -16.46
CA THR A 62 7.58 -23.62 -16.14
C THR A 62 7.50 -24.47 -17.41
N TYR A 63 6.73 -24.04 -18.41
CA TYR A 63 6.64 -24.74 -19.69
C TYR A 63 7.99 -24.82 -20.43
N ASN A 64 8.77 -23.72 -20.41
CA ASN A 64 10.04 -23.66 -21.12
C ASN A 64 11.18 -24.41 -20.41
N TYR A 65 11.20 -24.42 -19.08
CA TYR A 65 12.33 -24.94 -18.31
C TYR A 65 12.07 -26.28 -17.61
N SER A 66 10.83 -26.60 -17.24
CA SER A 66 10.52 -27.83 -16.49
C SER A 66 9.08 -28.33 -16.71
N PRO A 67 8.67 -28.64 -17.95
CA PRO A 67 7.28 -28.97 -18.27
C PRO A 67 6.80 -30.30 -17.67
N LYS A 68 7.71 -31.25 -17.38
CA LYS A 68 7.38 -32.60 -16.88
C LYS A 68 7.30 -32.68 -15.35
N ASN A 69 7.80 -31.67 -14.63
CA ASN A 69 7.80 -31.65 -13.18
C ASN A 69 6.49 -31.06 -12.66
N VAL A 70 5.61 -31.90 -12.11
CA VAL A 70 4.30 -31.47 -11.60
C VAL A 70 4.41 -30.42 -10.48
N VAL A 71 5.47 -30.49 -9.67
CA VAL A 71 5.70 -29.54 -8.56
C VAL A 71 5.95 -28.12 -9.09
N ASP A 72 6.63 -27.96 -10.22
CA ASP A 72 6.94 -26.65 -10.80
C ASP A 72 5.69 -25.96 -11.39
N TRP A 73 4.63 -26.74 -11.64
CA TRP A 73 3.31 -26.23 -12.06
C TRP A 73 2.44 -25.75 -10.90
N LEU A 74 2.79 -26.06 -9.65
CA LEU A 74 1.99 -25.66 -8.48
C LEU A 74 1.90 -24.13 -8.35
N LYS A 75 3.03 -23.43 -8.49
CA LYS A 75 3.10 -21.97 -8.38
C LYS A 75 2.29 -21.24 -9.46
N PRO A 76 2.44 -21.52 -10.76
CA PRO A 76 1.63 -20.85 -11.79
C PRO A 76 0.16 -21.22 -11.67
N ALA A 77 -0.17 -22.48 -11.35
CA ALA A 77 -1.56 -22.88 -11.12
C ALA A 77 -2.19 -22.12 -9.94
N LEU A 78 -1.48 -22.00 -8.82
CA LEU A 78 -1.95 -21.25 -7.66
C LEU A 78 -2.16 -19.77 -7.98
N LEU A 79 -1.24 -19.14 -8.70
CA LEU A 79 -1.37 -17.73 -9.13
C LEU A 79 -2.55 -17.53 -10.08
N LEU A 80 -2.73 -18.40 -11.07
CA LEU A 80 -3.83 -18.35 -12.02
C LEU A 80 -5.18 -18.56 -11.32
N ILE A 81 -5.31 -19.62 -10.52
CA ILE A 81 -6.54 -19.93 -9.78
C ILE A 81 -6.89 -18.79 -8.83
N THR A 82 -5.93 -18.33 -8.02
CA THR A 82 -6.17 -17.24 -7.06
C THR A 82 -6.52 -15.95 -7.77
N GLY A 83 -5.77 -15.57 -8.81
CA GLY A 83 -6.03 -14.37 -9.61
C GLY A 83 -7.41 -14.42 -10.25
N SER A 84 -7.78 -15.54 -10.89
CA SER A 84 -9.11 -15.73 -11.46
C SER A 84 -10.22 -15.68 -10.39
N LEU A 85 -10.04 -16.34 -9.25
CA LEU A 85 -11.02 -16.31 -8.16
C LEU A 85 -11.24 -14.90 -7.63
N VAL A 86 -10.18 -14.09 -7.46
CA VAL A 86 -10.30 -12.70 -7.05
C VAL A 86 -11.03 -11.85 -8.09
N LEU A 87 -10.81 -12.10 -9.39
CA LEU A 87 -11.48 -11.39 -10.48
C LEU A 87 -12.97 -11.74 -10.60
N PHE A 88 -13.33 -13.02 -10.44
CA PHE A 88 -14.73 -13.46 -10.52
C PHE A 88 -15.51 -13.23 -9.21
N TYR A 89 -14.83 -13.27 -8.07
CA TYR A 89 -15.42 -13.06 -6.75
C TYR A 89 -14.64 -11.94 -5.99
N PRO A 90 -14.85 -10.67 -6.38
CA PRO A 90 -14.11 -9.55 -5.79
C PRO A 90 -14.44 -9.32 -4.32
N ALA A 91 -15.65 -9.66 -3.84
CA ALA A 91 -16.02 -9.45 -2.43
C ALA A 91 -15.12 -10.22 -1.44
N PRO A 92 -14.88 -11.55 -1.60
CA PRO A 92 -13.84 -12.25 -0.87
C PRO A 92 -12.43 -11.67 -1.08
N GLY A 93 -12.12 -11.22 -2.29
CA GLY A 93 -10.83 -10.59 -2.59
C GLY A 93 -10.55 -9.35 -1.75
N VAL A 94 -11.55 -8.47 -1.58
CA VAL A 94 -11.44 -7.26 -0.75
C VAL A 94 -11.16 -7.63 0.71
N ALA A 95 -11.77 -8.71 1.21
CA ALA A 95 -11.52 -9.20 2.56
C ALA A 95 -10.08 -9.66 2.76
N VAL A 96 -9.48 -10.33 1.76
CA VAL A 96 -8.06 -10.74 1.80
C VAL A 96 -7.12 -9.54 1.73
N VAL A 97 -7.39 -8.58 0.83
CA VAL A 97 -6.62 -7.32 0.76
C VAL A 97 -6.71 -6.56 2.09
N GLY A 98 -7.88 -6.57 2.73
CA GLY A 98 -8.07 -6.02 4.07
C GLY A 98 -7.20 -6.68 5.14
N LEU A 99 -7.05 -8.01 5.12
CA LEU A 99 -6.13 -8.70 6.04
C LEU A 99 -4.68 -8.33 5.80
N LEU A 100 -4.26 -8.21 4.53
CA LEU A 100 -2.91 -7.75 4.20
C LEU A 100 -2.66 -6.33 4.73
N LEU A 101 -3.68 -5.46 4.64
CA LEU A 101 -3.62 -4.12 5.21
C LEU A 101 -3.54 -4.14 6.75
N ALA A 102 -4.35 -4.97 7.41
CA ALA A 102 -4.27 -5.13 8.86
C ALA A 102 -2.88 -5.62 9.30
N PHE A 103 -2.30 -6.58 8.57
CA PHE A 103 -0.95 -7.07 8.83
C PHE A 103 0.11 -5.98 8.60
N TYR A 104 -0.02 -5.20 7.53
CA TYR A 104 0.82 -4.04 7.28
C TYR A 104 0.77 -3.05 8.47
N LEU A 105 -0.42 -2.72 8.97
CA LEU A 105 -0.58 -1.80 10.10
C LEU A 105 0.03 -2.34 11.39
N LEU A 106 -0.02 -3.66 11.62
CA LEU A 106 0.67 -4.29 12.75
C LEU A 106 2.19 -4.17 12.61
N LEU A 107 2.74 -4.42 11.42
CA LEU A 107 4.17 -4.26 11.16
C LEU A 107 4.61 -2.81 11.28
N ASP A 108 3.82 -1.87 10.80
CA ASP A 108 4.07 -0.43 10.94
C ASP A 108 4.06 -0.01 12.41
N ALA A 109 3.13 -0.54 13.22
CA ALA A 109 3.10 -0.29 14.66
C ALA A 109 4.38 -0.78 15.35
N LEU A 110 4.77 -2.04 15.10
CA LEU A 110 6.00 -2.62 15.67
C LEU A 110 7.25 -1.86 15.22
N GLY A 111 7.34 -1.52 13.94
CA GLY A 111 8.43 -0.74 13.37
C GLY A 111 8.51 0.65 14.01
N SER A 112 7.37 1.32 14.15
CA SER A 112 7.29 2.65 14.78
C SER A 112 7.73 2.62 16.24
N PHE A 113 7.35 1.59 17.01
CA PHE A 113 7.83 1.43 18.38
C PHE A 113 9.33 1.11 18.45
N ALA A 114 9.84 0.24 17.57
CA ALA A 114 11.26 -0.09 17.51
C ALA A 114 12.12 1.13 17.14
N LEU A 115 11.66 1.93 16.16
CA LEU A 115 12.31 3.18 15.80
C LEU A 115 12.24 4.22 16.94
N ALA A 116 11.09 4.33 17.60
CA ALA A 116 10.92 5.20 18.76
C ALA A 116 11.93 4.87 19.88
N GLN A 117 12.17 3.58 20.14
CA GLN A 117 13.17 3.13 21.10
C GLN A 117 14.60 3.43 20.64
N SER A 118 14.91 3.28 19.35
CA SER A 118 16.26 3.52 18.83
C SER A 118 16.65 4.99 18.79
N ILE A 119 15.70 5.89 18.54
CA ILE A 119 15.95 7.33 18.51
C ILE A 119 15.78 8.01 19.86
N HIS A 120 15.32 7.31 20.91
CA HIS A 120 15.16 7.91 22.24
C HIS A 120 16.51 8.35 22.84
N PRO A 121 16.67 9.59 23.36
CA PRO A 121 15.69 10.65 23.60
C PRO A 121 15.71 11.79 22.55
N ALA A 122 16.19 11.53 21.34
CA ALA A 122 16.24 12.52 20.28
C ALA A 122 14.84 13.10 19.93
N ARG A 123 14.87 14.32 19.41
CA ARG A 123 13.66 15.06 19.04
C ARG A 123 12.92 14.33 17.91
N GLY A 124 11.70 13.88 18.19
CA GLY A 124 10.87 13.11 17.22
C GLY A 124 10.41 11.75 17.75
N TRP A 125 11.06 11.21 18.80
CA TRP A 125 10.70 9.93 19.42
C TRP A 125 9.20 9.84 19.78
N GLY A 126 8.65 10.87 20.42
CA GLY A 126 7.24 10.88 20.82
C GLY A 126 6.26 10.77 19.64
N TRP A 127 6.61 11.30 18.47
CA TRP A 127 5.79 11.18 17.25
C TRP A 127 5.79 9.75 16.71
N MET A 128 6.92 9.05 16.80
CA MET A 128 7.00 7.64 16.40
C MET A 128 6.21 6.73 17.35
N VAL A 129 6.23 7.00 18.67
CA VAL A 129 5.36 6.28 19.63
C VAL A 129 3.89 6.52 19.29
N PHE A 130 3.51 7.77 19.05
CA PHE A 130 2.13 8.11 18.68
C PHE A 130 1.69 7.39 17.40
N ASN A 131 2.52 7.40 16.35
CA ASN A 131 2.25 6.65 15.12
C ASN A 131 2.05 5.16 15.41
N GLY A 132 2.95 4.55 16.19
CA GLY A 132 2.85 3.14 16.55
C GLY A 132 1.55 2.77 17.26
N VAL A 133 1.10 3.62 18.20
CA VAL A 133 -0.18 3.43 18.91
C VAL A 133 -1.36 3.52 17.94
N ILE A 134 -1.38 4.54 17.07
CA ILE A 134 -2.46 4.72 16.09
C ILE A 134 -2.51 3.53 15.12
N SER A 135 -1.38 3.11 14.57
CA SER A 135 -1.30 1.95 13.67
C SER A 135 -1.77 0.66 14.34
N ALA A 136 -1.39 0.42 15.60
CA ALA A 136 -1.85 -0.74 16.37
C ALA A 136 -3.37 -0.72 16.62
N LEU A 137 -3.92 0.43 17.01
CA LEU A 137 -5.36 0.60 17.23
C LEU A 137 -6.14 0.38 15.92
N LEU A 138 -5.68 0.98 14.82
CA LEU A 138 -6.28 0.78 13.50
C LEU A 138 -6.27 -0.69 13.10
N ALA A 139 -5.14 -1.38 13.28
CA ALA A 139 -5.05 -2.81 12.98
C ALA A 139 -6.04 -3.65 13.80
N ILE A 140 -6.13 -3.41 15.11
CA ILE A 140 -7.06 -4.13 16.00
C ILE A 140 -8.51 -3.87 15.58
N LEU A 141 -8.88 -2.61 15.35
CA LEU A 141 -10.23 -2.25 14.87
C LEU A 141 -10.56 -2.93 13.54
N PHE A 142 -9.56 -3.01 12.64
CA PHE A 142 -9.71 -3.69 11.35
C PHE A 142 -9.99 -5.18 11.54
N LEU A 143 -9.23 -5.86 12.40
CA LEU A 143 -9.37 -7.28 12.67
C LEU A 143 -10.72 -7.63 13.33
N ILE A 144 -11.23 -6.78 14.22
CA ILE A 144 -12.53 -7.00 14.88
C ILE A 144 -13.69 -6.91 13.89
N GLY A 145 -13.63 -5.97 12.94
CA GLY A 145 -14.70 -5.73 11.96
C GLY A 145 -14.62 -6.60 10.70
N TRP A 146 -13.58 -7.42 10.57
CA TRP A 146 -13.36 -8.26 9.40
C TRP A 146 -14.44 -9.36 9.28
N PRO A 147 -14.94 -9.69 8.08
CA PRO A 147 -14.57 -9.19 6.75
C PRO A 147 -15.35 -7.96 6.26
N THR A 148 -16.40 -7.55 6.98
CA THR A 148 -17.34 -6.52 6.53
C THR A 148 -16.71 -5.14 6.43
N THR A 149 -15.82 -4.78 7.36
CA THR A 149 -15.16 -3.47 7.36
C THR A 149 -14.11 -3.31 6.26
N SER A 150 -13.58 -4.41 5.72
CA SER A 150 -12.61 -4.38 4.62
C SER A 150 -13.16 -3.69 3.36
N LEU A 151 -14.48 -3.76 3.15
CA LEU A 151 -15.15 -3.20 1.96
C LEU A 151 -15.00 -1.69 1.81
N TRP A 152 -14.78 -0.97 2.91
CA TRP A 152 -14.62 0.49 2.90
C TRP A 152 -13.26 0.92 3.45
N LEU A 153 -12.71 0.21 4.44
CA LEU A 153 -11.44 0.59 5.05
C LEU A 153 -10.25 0.46 4.10
N VAL A 154 -10.24 -0.54 3.21
CA VAL A 154 -9.15 -0.71 2.23
C VAL A 154 -9.06 0.52 1.32
N GLY A 155 -10.16 0.88 0.68
CA GLY A 155 -10.22 2.00 -0.25
C GLY A 155 -10.02 3.34 0.43
N LEU A 156 -10.51 3.49 1.67
CA LEU A 156 -10.27 4.69 2.47
C LEU A 156 -8.78 4.81 2.83
N TYR A 157 -8.14 3.73 3.27
CA TYR A 157 -6.71 3.72 3.58
C TYR A 157 -5.88 4.08 2.34
N VAL A 158 -6.16 3.45 1.21
CA VAL A 158 -5.47 3.73 -0.06
C VAL A 158 -5.69 5.20 -0.47
N GLY A 159 -6.94 5.70 -0.38
CA GLY A 159 -7.26 7.09 -0.69
C GLY A 159 -6.50 8.09 0.20
N ILE A 160 -6.46 7.84 1.51
CA ILE A 160 -5.69 8.65 2.45
C ILE A 160 -4.21 8.62 2.12
N SER A 161 -3.62 7.44 1.88
CA SER A 161 -2.20 7.32 1.50
C SER A 161 -1.88 8.17 0.29
N LEU A 162 -2.69 8.10 -0.78
CA LEU A 162 -2.48 8.89 -2.00
C LEU A 162 -2.58 10.40 -1.74
N VAL A 163 -3.49 10.84 -0.87
CA VAL A 163 -3.57 12.27 -0.48
C VAL A 163 -2.31 12.70 0.27
N PHE A 164 -1.83 11.90 1.24
CA PHE A 164 -0.62 12.21 1.99
C PHE A 164 0.62 12.22 1.10
N ASP A 165 0.77 11.24 0.20
CA ASP A 165 1.84 11.19 -0.79
C ASP A 165 1.78 12.39 -1.74
N GLY A 166 0.57 12.78 -2.16
CA GLY A 166 0.34 13.96 -2.98
C GLY A 166 0.78 15.26 -2.28
N TRP A 167 0.38 15.46 -1.02
CA TRP A 167 0.84 16.59 -0.20
C TRP A 167 2.35 16.60 -0.01
N ALA A 168 2.96 15.44 0.26
CA ALA A 168 4.41 15.33 0.39
C ALA A 168 5.10 15.79 -0.90
N LEU A 169 4.67 15.32 -2.08
CA LEU A 169 5.24 15.74 -3.36
C LEU A 169 4.98 17.21 -3.69
N ILE A 170 3.82 17.77 -3.33
CA ILE A 170 3.54 19.20 -3.51
C ILE A 170 4.51 20.03 -2.68
N THR A 171 4.73 19.68 -1.40
CA THR A 171 5.66 20.42 -0.54
C THR A 171 7.10 20.35 -1.06
N ILE A 172 7.56 19.17 -1.49
CA ILE A 172 8.89 18.98 -2.07
C ILE A 172 9.02 19.77 -3.38
N GLY A 173 8.03 19.69 -4.27
CA GLY A 173 8.04 20.39 -5.55
C GLY A 173 7.92 21.91 -5.42
N TRP A 174 7.34 22.41 -4.33
CA TRP A 174 7.32 23.85 -4.02
C TRP A 174 8.67 24.33 -3.48
N LEU A 175 9.36 23.49 -2.70
CA LEU A 175 10.69 23.76 -2.15
C LEU A 175 11.83 23.59 -3.17
N SER A 176 11.62 22.81 -4.25
CA SER A 176 12.63 22.61 -5.30
C SER A 176 12.60 23.68 -6.41
N ARG A 177 11.67 24.63 -6.33
CA ARG A 177 11.54 25.77 -7.24
C ARG A 177 12.37 26.95 -6.77
#